data_AF-A0A929ZN74-F1
#
_entry.id   AF-A0A929ZN74-F1
#
_cell.length_a   1.000
_cell.length_b   1.000
_cell.length_c   1.000
_cell.angle_alpha   90.00
_cell.angle_beta   90.00
_cell.angle_gamma   90.00
#
_symmetry.space_group_name_H-M   'P 1'
#
loop_
_entity.id
_entity.type
_entity.pdbx_description
1 polymer ?
#
loop_
_entity_poly.entity_id
_entity_poly.type
_entity_poly.pdbx_seq_one_letter_code
_entity_poly.pdbx_strand_id
1 'polypeptide(L)' 'MREIVLASQSPRRKELLEKTGFTFVCDPADIDETIDLQADLVEESKNLSRRKAETVLERHPEAIVSGS' A
#
# COMPACT_ATOMS: atom_id res chain seq x y z
N MET A 1 16.13 -11.34 -6.30
CA MET A 1 15.06 -10.42 -6.76
C MET A 1 14.17 -10.16 -5.54
N ARG A 2 13.81 -8.91 -5.25
CA ARG A 2 12.95 -8.61 -4.09
C ARG A 2 11.49 -8.88 -4.46
N GLU A 3 10.72 -9.42 -3.52
CA GLU A 3 9.28 -9.62 -3.67
C GLU A 3 8.57 -8.26 -3.75
N ILE A 4 7.50 -8.18 -4.53
CA ILE A 4 6.62 -7.00 -4.59
C ILE A 4 5.35 -7.33 -3.80
N VAL A 5 4.98 -6.45 -2.88
CA VAL A 5 3.78 -6.61 -2.04
C VAL A 5 2.83 -5.45 -2.26
N LEU A 6 1.56 -5.73 -2.56
CA LEU A 6 0.50 -4.75 -2.64
C LEU A 6 -0.21 -4.62 -1.29
N ALA A 7 -0.01 -3.48 -0.62
CA ALA A 7 -0.57 -3.16 0.69
C ALA A 7 -2.02 -2.63 0.63
N SER A 8 -2.86 -3.24 -0.20
CA SER A 8 -4.24 -2.77 -0.45
C SER A 8 -5.23 -3.91 -0.63
N GLN A 9 -6.40 -3.79 0.00
CA GLN A 9 -7.55 -4.70 -0.18
C GLN A 9 -8.34 -4.43 -1.47
N SER A 10 -8.06 -3.32 -2.18
CA SER A 10 -8.85 -2.93 -3.36
C SER A 10 -8.68 -3.91 -4.53
N PRO A 11 -9.77 -4.56 -5.01
CA PRO A 11 -9.72 -5.42 -6.18
C PRO A 11 -9.23 -4.67 -7.43
N ARG A 12 -9.62 -3.40 -7.57
CA ARG A 12 -9.20 -2.55 -8.69
C ARG A 12 -7.70 -2.29 -8.69
N ARG A 13 -7.07 -2.05 -7.53
CA ARG A 13 -5.61 -1.84 -7.46
C ARG A 13 -4.84 -3.12 -7.83
N LYS A 14 -5.36 -4.27 -7.40
CA LYS A 14 -4.82 -5.58 -7.81
C LYS A 14 -4.88 -5.75 -9.32
N GLU A 15 -6.04 -5.56 -9.93
CA GLU A 15 -6.23 -5.66 -11.39
C GLU A 15 -5.31 -4.70 -12.17
N LEU A 16 -5.08 -3.48 -11.66
CA LEU A 16 -4.17 -2.51 -12.29
C LEU A 16 -2.72 -2.98 -12.23
N LEU A 17 -2.28 -3.54 -11.10
CA LEU A 17 -0.91 -4.03 -10.95
C LEU A 17 -0.68 -5.33 -11.74
N GLU A 18 -1.69 -6.19 -11.89
CA GLU A 18 -1.62 -7.38 -12.75
C GLU A 18 -1.35 -7.00 -14.22
N LYS A 19 -1.91 -5.88 -14.70
CA LYS A 19 -1.70 -5.40 -16.08
C LYS A 19 -0.26 -4.99 -16.38
N THR A 20 0.56 -4.72 -15.37
CA THR A 20 1.97 -4.35 -15.60
C THR A 20 2.87 -5.58 -15.80
N GLY A 21 2.35 -6.80 -15.59
CA GLY A 21 3.11 -8.04 -15.72
C GLY A 21 4.10 -8.32 -14.58
N PHE A 22 4.05 -7.56 -13.49
CA PHE A 22 4.86 -7.86 -12.30
C PHE A 22 4.29 -9.06 -11.55
N THR A 23 5.17 -9.87 -10.97
CA THR A 23 4.78 -10.85 -9.96
C THR A 23 4.75 -10.15 -8.61
N PHE A 24 3.63 -10.25 -7.91
CA PHE A 24 3.44 -9.64 -6.60
C PHE A 24 2.48 -10.47 -5.74
N VAL A 25 2.51 -10.21 -4.44
CA VAL A 25 1.55 -10.75 -3.46
C VAL A 25 0.69 -9.63 -2.89
N CYS A 26 -0.53 -9.94 -2.47
CA CYS A 26 -1.38 -8.99 -1.77
C CYS A 26 -1.32 -9.25 -0.27
N ASP A 27 -0.92 -8.24 0.50
CA ASP A 27 -0.98 -8.27 1.97
C ASP A 27 -1.51 -6.91 2.45
N PRO A 28 -2.81 -6.78 2.74
CA PRO A 28 -3.37 -5.50 3.11
C PRO A 28 -2.89 -4.99 4.48
N ALA A 29 -2.64 -3.69 4.57
CA ALA A 29 -2.37 -3.05 5.86
C ALA A 29 -3.63 -3.06 6.74
N ASP A 30 -3.48 -3.49 7.99
CA ASP A 30 -4.51 -3.38 9.01
C ASP A 30 -4.27 -2.11 9.83
N ILE A 31 -4.72 -0.97 9.29
CA ILE A 31 -4.54 0.34 9.90
C ILE A 31 -5.82 1.17 9.84
N ASP A 32 -5.91 2.14 10.74
CA ASP A 32 -6.91 3.21 10.65
C ASP A 32 -6.62 4.12 9.44
N GLU A 33 -7.52 4.09 8.47
CA GLU A 33 -7.48 4.90 7.24
C GLU A 33 -8.17 6.28 7.38
N THR A 34 -8.52 6.69 8.61
CA THR A 34 -9.13 8.00 8.84
C THR A 34 -8.20 9.12 8.38
N ILE A 35 -8.74 9.99 7.52
CA ILE A 35 -8.06 11.18 6.98
C ILE A 35 -8.58 12.40 7.74
N ASP A 36 -7.68 13.23 8.24
CA ASP A 36 -8.06 14.53 8.79
C ASP A 36 -8.44 15.49 7.65
N LEU A 37 -9.75 15.76 7.53
CA LEU A 37 -10.29 16.64 6.50
C LEU A 37 -10.01 18.13 6.76
N GLN A 38 -9.51 18.48 7.95
CA GLN A 38 -9.10 19.86 8.28
C GLN A 38 -7.63 20.12 7.93
N ALA A 39 -6.84 19.07 7.70
CA ALA A 39 -5.46 19.15 7.25
C ALA A 39 -5.35 19.24 5.72
N ASP A 40 -4.13 19.34 5.20
CA ASP A 40 -3.88 19.26 3.76
C ASP A 40 -4.16 17.83 3.27
N LEU A 41 -5.26 17.67 2.52
CA LEU A 41 -5.71 16.39 1.98
C LEU A 41 -4.66 15.68 1.11
N VAL A 42 -3.80 16.44 0.42
CA VAL A 42 -2.75 15.85 -0.43
C VAL A 42 -1.69 15.20 0.44
N GLU A 43 -1.26 15.90 1.50
CA GLU A 43 -0.28 15.36 2.44
C GLU A 43 -0.87 14.22 3.27
N GLU A 44 -2.12 14.32 3.70
CA GLU A 44 -2.77 13.23 4.43
C GLU A 44 -2.94 11.97 3.59
N SER A 45 -3.28 12.11 2.31
CA SER A 45 -3.34 10.98 1.38
C SER A 45 -1.98 10.30 1.19
N LYS A 46 -0.89 11.09 1.11
CA LYS A 46 0.48 10.55 1.06
C LYS A 46 0.85 9.87 2.38
N ASN A 47 0.53 10.49 3.52
CA ASN A 47 0.80 9.94 4.85
C ASN A 47 0.08 8.60 5.04
N LEU A 48 -1.19 8.51 4.65
CA LEU A 48 -1.95 7.27 4.69
C LEU A 48 -1.30 6.19 3.82
N SER A 49 -0.97 6.54 2.57
CA SER A 49 -0.30 5.62 1.64
C SER A 49 1.03 5.10 2.21
N ARG A 50 1.84 5.98 2.83
CA ARG A 50 3.09 5.63 3.50
C ARG A 50 2.85 4.71 4.69
N ARG A 51 1.91 5.03 5.58
CA ARG A 51 1.56 4.20 6.75
C ARG A 51 1.13 2.79 6.35
N LYS A 52 0.37 2.64 5.27
CA LYS A 52 0.01 1.33 4.72
C LYS A 52 1.26 0.52 4.33
N ALA A 53 2.16 1.16 3.58
CA ALA A 53 3.38 0.51 3.14
C ALA A 53 4.29 0.12 4.31
N GLU A 54 4.50 1.02 5.28
CA GLU A 54 5.32 0.79 6.47
C GLU A 54 4.78 -0.38 7.31
N THR A 55 3.46 -0.43 7.54
CA THR A 55 2.82 -1.51 8.31
C THR A 55 3.04 -2.88 7.68
N VAL A 56 3.00 -2.97 6.36
CA VAL A 56 3.24 -4.23 5.64
C VAL A 56 4.74 -4.56 5.57
N LEU A 57 5.61 -3.54 5.54
CA LEU A 57 7.06 -3.72 5.56
C LEU A 57 7.54 -4.42 6.84
N GLU A 58 6.85 -4.22 7.97
CA GLU A 58 7.13 -4.96 9.22
C GLU A 58 6.97 -6.48 9.06
N ARG A 59 6.05 -6.92 8.19
CA ARG A 59 5.82 -8.34 7.86
C ARG A 59 6.68 -8.83 6.70
N HIS A 60 7.12 -7.92 5.84
CA HIS A 60 7.95 -8.19 4.66
C HIS A 60 9.19 -7.27 4.57
N PRO A 61 10.19 -7.44 5.46
CA PRO A 61 11.27 -6.45 5.64
C PRO A 61 12.16 -6.23 4.42
N GLU A 62 12.27 -7.24 3.55
CA GLU A 62 13.12 -7.23 2.36
C GLU A 62 12.35 -6.97 1.06
N ALA A 63 11.03 -6.78 1.14
CA ALA A 63 10.15 -6.59 -0.01
C ALA A 63 10.10 -5.13 -0.49
N ILE A 64 9.58 -4.96 -1.69
CA ILE A 64 9.15 -3.67 -2.23
C ILE A 64 7.65 -3.58 -2.02
N VAL A 65 7.19 -2.66 -1.16
CA VAL A 65 5.78 -2.54 -0.79
C VAL A 65 5.13 -1.33 -1.48
N SER A 66 3.97 -1.53 -2.09
CA SER A 66 3.13 -0.48 -2.66
C SER A 66 1.93 -0.19 -1.76
N GLY A 67 1.95 0.97 -1.08
CA GLY A 67 0.82 1.50 -0.30
C GLY A 67 0.05 2.56 -1.10
N SER A 68 -1.26 2.35 -1.26
CA SER A 68 -2.17 3.29 -1.94
C SER A 68 -3.60 3.17 -1.43
#